data_AF-A0A3A2ZE26-F1
#
_entry.id   AF-A0A3A2ZE26-F1
#
_cell.length_a   1.000
_cell.length_b   1.000
_cell.length_c   1.000
_cell.angle_alpha   90.00
_cell.angle_beta   90.00
_cell.angle_gamma   90.00
#
_symmetry.space_group_name_H-M   'P 1'
#
loop_
_entity.id
_entity.type
_entity.pdbx_description
1 polymer ?
#
loop_
_entity_poly.entity_id
_entity_poly.type
_entity_poly.pdbx_seq_one_letter_code
_entity_poly.pdbx_strand_id
1 'polypeptide(L)'
;MVHGLLDVAVEEYTEWQRSWVSNESFRDNINKARDVTLENCLDLMQIYEDQDPSFFVRHGVKLGAARRFVRDIGVWVKGRGEVSETVV
;
A
#
# COMPACT_ATOMS: atom_id res chain seq x y z
N MET A 1 -13.55 -3.83 1.63
CA MET A 1 -12.95 -5.18 1.77
C MET A 1 -12.04 -5.39 0.57
N VAL A 2 -10.83 -5.88 0.78
CA VAL A 2 -9.95 -6.28 -0.32
C VAL A 2 -10.37 -7.69 -0.74
N HIS A 3 -10.82 -7.86 -1.99
CA HIS A 3 -11.20 -9.16 -2.52
C HIS A 3 -10.01 -9.78 -3.28
N GLY A 4 -9.79 -11.09 -3.12
CA GLY A 4 -8.71 -11.83 -3.80
C GLY A 4 -7.62 -12.33 -2.85
N LEU A 5 -6.49 -12.75 -3.42
CA LEU A 5 -5.31 -13.18 -2.66
C LEU A 5 -4.63 -11.96 -2.03
N LEU A 6 -4.27 -12.05 -0.75
CA LEU A 6 -3.80 -10.92 0.06
C LEU A 6 -2.46 -10.38 -0.42
N ASP A 7 -1.54 -11.28 -0.77
CA ASP A 7 -0.22 -10.97 -1.33
C ASP A 7 -0.34 -10.30 -2.71
N VAL A 8 -1.22 -10.80 -3.58
CA VAL A 8 -1.52 -10.16 -4.88
C VAL A 8 -2.08 -8.76 -4.69
N ALA A 9 -2.97 -8.56 -3.71
CA ALA A 9 -3.50 -7.23 -3.43
C ALA A 9 -2.43 -6.23 -2.98
N VAL A 10 -1.43 -6.68 -2.20
CA VAL A 10 -0.28 -5.86 -1.81
C VAL A 10 0.53 -5.44 -3.05
N GLU A 11 0.74 -6.33 -4.02
CA GLU A 11 1.42 -5.99 -5.28
C GLU A 11 0.61 -4.98 -6.12
N GLU A 12 -0.69 -5.21 -6.30
CA GLU A 12 -1.56 -4.31 -7.07
C GLU A 12 -1.65 -2.91 -6.43
N TYR A 13 -1.72 -2.84 -5.11
CA TYR A 13 -1.67 -1.58 -4.37
C TYR A 13 -0.34 -0.87 -4.57
N THR A 14 0.76 -1.62 -4.51
CA THR A 14 2.12 -1.08 -4.70
C THR A 14 2.28 -0.47 -6.09
N GLU A 15 1.83 -1.16 -7.14
CA GLU A 15 1.85 -0.63 -8.51
C GLU A 15 0.97 0.62 -8.66
N TRP A 16 -0.24 0.59 -8.08
CA TRP A 16 -1.09 1.78 -8.06
C TRP A 16 -0.38 2.97 -7.39
N GLN A 17 0.21 2.80 -6.21
CA GLN A 17 0.85 3.91 -5.52
C GLN A 17 2.09 4.42 -6.25
N ARG A 18 2.86 3.52 -6.88
CA ARG A 18 4.01 3.86 -7.73
C ARG A 18 3.62 4.71 -8.94
N SER A 19 2.41 4.56 -9.46
CA SER A 19 1.93 5.36 -10.60
C SER A 19 1.73 6.85 -10.27
N TRP A 20 1.61 7.20 -8.98
CA TRP A 20 1.42 8.59 -8.52
C TRP A 20 2.73 9.33 -8.23
N VAL A 21 3.89 8.67 -8.39
CA VAL A 21 5.19 9.22 -8.04
C VAL A 21 6.23 9.02 -9.15
N SER A 22 6.87 10.11 -9.57
CA SER A 22 7.98 10.08 -10.55
C SER A 22 9.36 10.04 -9.90
N ASN A 23 9.47 10.40 -8.62
CA ASN A 23 10.75 10.42 -7.90
C ASN A 23 11.22 8.99 -7.58
N GLU A 24 12.40 8.62 -8.05
CA GLU A 24 12.98 7.28 -7.85
C GLU A 24 13.15 6.93 -6.37
N SER A 25 13.70 7.85 -5.57
CA SER A 25 13.83 7.60 -4.12
C SER A 25 12.47 7.34 -3.46
N PHE A 26 11.38 7.92 -3.94
CA PHE A 26 10.05 7.64 -3.43
C PHE A 26 9.59 6.23 -3.85
N ARG A 27 9.76 5.88 -5.13
CA ARG A 27 9.43 4.55 -5.68
C ARG A 27 10.18 3.44 -4.96
N ASP A 28 11.47 3.63 -4.69
CA ASP A 28 12.28 2.66 -3.95
C ASP A 28 11.77 2.43 -2.53
N ASN A 29 11.27 3.48 -1.88
CA ASN A 29 10.70 3.35 -0.54
C ASN A 29 9.31 2.72 -0.54
N ILE A 30 8.53 2.88 -1.61
CA ILE A 30 7.27 2.13 -1.80
C ILE A 30 7.58 0.64 -1.98
N ASN A 31 8.54 0.29 -2.84
CA ASN A 31 8.99 -1.11 -3.02
C ASN A 31 9.45 -1.71 -1.68
N LYS A 32 10.22 -0.95 -0.90
CA LYS A 32 10.67 -1.41 0.42
C LYS A 32 9.52 -1.63 1.40
N ALA A 33 8.50 -0.77 1.39
CA ALA A 33 7.32 -0.95 2.22
C ALA A 33 6.52 -2.20 1.82
N ARG A 34 6.42 -2.49 0.52
CA ARG A 34 5.87 -3.75 0.01
C ARG A 34 6.68 -4.95 0.51
N ASP A 35 8.01 -4.93 0.35
CA ASP A 35 8.87 -6.04 0.78
C ASP A 35 8.70 -6.32 2.27
N VAL A 36 8.75 -5.28 3.09
CA VAL A 36 8.49 -5.37 4.55
C VAL A 36 7.11 -5.94 4.85
N THR A 37 6.08 -5.57 4.07
CA THR A 37 4.72 -6.10 4.23
C THR A 37 4.70 -7.61 4.00
N LEU A 38 5.22 -8.07 2.86
CA LEU A 38 5.21 -9.47 2.46
C LEU A 38 6.10 -10.34 3.35
N GLU A 39 7.30 -9.86 3.70
CA GLU A 39 8.24 -10.57 4.58
C GLU A 39 7.69 -10.78 6.00
N ASN A 40 6.81 -9.89 6.46
CA ASN A 40 6.16 -10.00 7.78
C ASN A 40 4.76 -10.61 7.71
N CYS A 41 4.36 -11.18 6.56
CA CYS A 41 3.03 -11.75 6.34
C CYS A 41 1.87 -10.78 6.67
N LEU A 42 2.10 -9.48 6.49
CA LEU A 42 1.07 -8.47 6.68
C LEU A 42 0.22 -8.34 5.41
N ASP A 43 -1.07 -8.09 5.60
CA ASP A 43 -1.97 -7.69 4.53
C ASP A 43 -2.41 -6.21 4.64
N LEU A 44 -3.05 -5.70 3.59
CA LEU A 44 -3.50 -4.30 3.56
C LEU A 44 -4.57 -3.97 4.61
N MET A 45 -5.36 -4.96 5.06
CA MET A 45 -6.39 -4.76 6.08
C MET A 45 -5.74 -4.56 7.45
N GLN A 46 -4.77 -5.40 7.81
CA GLN A 46 -4.00 -5.26 9.05
C GLN A 46 -3.27 -3.91 9.10
N ILE A 47 -2.58 -3.54 8.01
CA ILE A 47 -1.89 -2.24 7.94
C ILE A 47 -2.87 -1.07 8.08
N TYR A 48 -4.05 -1.19 7.44
CA TYR A 48 -5.08 -0.17 7.51
C TYR A 48 -5.72 -0.07 8.90
N GLU A 49 -5.84 -1.17 9.64
CA GLU A 49 -6.38 -1.17 11.01
C GLU A 49 -5.38 -0.56 11.99
N ASP A 50 -4.10 -0.94 11.89
CA ASP A 50 -3.06 -0.48 12.82
C ASP A 50 -2.72 1.01 12.65
N GLN A 51 -2.80 1.52 11.42
CA GLN A 51 -2.40 2.90 11.07
C GLN A 51 -0.99 3.30 11.61
N ASP A 52 -0.04 2.35 11.74
CA ASP A 52 1.30 2.61 12.27
C ASP A 52 2.37 2.77 11.16
N PRO A 53 2.65 3.99 10.68
CA PRO A 53 3.78 4.21 9.77
C PRO A 53 5.14 3.99 10.44
N SER A 54 5.22 4.00 11.77
CA SER A 54 6.48 3.83 12.50
C SER A 54 7.04 2.42 12.33
N PHE A 55 6.18 1.42 12.16
CA PHE A 55 6.58 0.06 11.81
C PHE A 55 7.48 0.05 10.56
N PHE A 56 7.03 0.67 9.47
CA PHE A 56 7.80 0.74 8.23
C PHE A 56 9.08 1.60 8.39
N VAL A 57 9.02 2.67 9.18
CA VAL A 57 10.21 3.50 9.47
C VAL A 57 11.29 2.70 10.20
N ARG A 58 10.91 1.87 11.18
CA ARG A 58 11.84 0.96 11.88
C ARG A 58 12.51 -0.03 10.92
N HIS A 59 11.83 -0.39 9.83
CA HIS A 59 12.36 -1.24 8.75
C HIS A 59 13.05 -0.45 7.62
N GLY A 60 13.37 0.83 7.87
CA GLY A 60 14.19 1.65 6.98
C GLY A 60 13.46 2.23 5.78
N VAL A 61 12.12 2.32 5.82
CA VAL A 61 11.32 3.13 4.91
C VAL A 61 11.37 4.60 5.36
N LYS A 62 11.60 5.53 4.45
CA LYS A 62 11.59 6.97 4.75
C LYS A 62 10.22 7.41 5.26
N LEU A 63 10.20 8.26 6.29
CA LEU A 63 8.98 8.71 7.00
C LEU A 63 7.84 9.17 6.08
N GLY A 64 8.15 9.96 5.05
CA GLY A 64 7.14 10.46 4.11
C GLY A 64 6.49 9.35 3.28
N ALA A 65 7.28 8.37 2.83
CA ALA A 65 6.78 7.22 2.09
C ALA A 65 5.97 6.30 3.01
N ALA A 66 6.46 6.00 4.23
CA ALA A 66 5.74 5.20 5.21
C ALA A 66 4.35 5.76 5.54
N ARG A 67 4.25 7.07 5.81
CA ARG A 67 2.97 7.75 6.06
C ARG A 67 2.00 7.62 4.89
N ARG A 68 2.47 7.79 3.66
CA ARG A 68 1.63 7.62 2.46
C ARG A 68 1.25 6.17 2.23
N PHE A 69 2.18 5.23 2.39
CA PHE A 69 1.93 3.80 2.22
C PHE A 69 0.80 3.30 3.13
N VAL A 70 0.74 3.75 4.38
CA VAL A 70 -0.36 3.37 5.30
C VAL A 70 -1.67 4.10 4.96
N ARG A 71 -1.62 5.42 4.80
CA ARG A 71 -2.82 6.25 4.61
C ARG A 71 -3.52 5.97 3.29
N ASP A 72 -2.76 5.76 2.21
CA ASP A 72 -3.31 5.70 0.86
C ASP A 72 -4.01 4.35 0.57
N ILE A 73 -3.90 3.35 1.46
CA ILE A 73 -4.69 2.09 1.37
C ILE A 73 -6.19 2.40 1.35
N GLY A 74 -6.65 3.28 2.25
CA GLY A 74 -8.06 3.67 2.29
C GLY A 74 -8.52 4.41 1.03
N VAL A 75 -7.62 5.13 0.37
CA VAL A 75 -7.90 5.82 -0.91
C VAL A 75 -8.03 4.79 -2.03
N TRP A 76 -7.10 3.85 -2.10
CA TRP A 76 -7.09 2.79 -3.11
C TRP A 76 -8.33 1.90 -3.03
N VAL A 77 -8.72 1.47 -1.81
CA VAL A 77 -9.92 0.65 -1.60
C VAL A 77 -11.20 1.39 -2.03
N LYS A 78 -11.30 2.69 -1.75
CA LYS A 78 -12.45 3.50 -2.19
C LYS A 78 -12.53 3.59 -3.72
N GLY A 79 -11.40 3.86 -4.37
CA GLY A 79 -11.34 3.93 -5.84
C GLY A 79 -11.71 2.61 -6.54
N ARG A 80 -11.47 1.46 -5.90
CA ARG A 80 -11.93 0.15 -6.42
C ARG A 80 -13.44 -0.07 -6.33
N GLY A 81 -14.12 0.58 -5.40
CA GLY A 81 -15.59 0.51 -5.30
C GLY A 81 -16.30 1.19 -6.46
N GLU A 82 -15.73 2.27 -6.99
CA GLU A 82 -16.33 3.06 -8.08
C GLU A 82 -16.22 2.36 -9.45
N VAL A 83 -15.18 1.55 -9.68
CA VAL A 83 -14.99 0.81 -10.94
C VAL A 83 -16.06 -0.28 -11.12
N SER A 84 -16.67 -0.76 -10.04
CA SER A 84 -17.69 -1.82 -10.11
C SER A 84 -19.07 -1.32 -10.58
N GLU A 85 -19.32 -0.01 -10.65
CA GLU A 85 -20.61 0.55 -11.10
C GLU A 85 -20.64 0.94 -12.60
N THR A 86 -19.53 0.80 -13.34
CA THR A 86 -19.48 1.15 -14.78
C THR A 86 -19.69 -0.06 -15.71
N VAL A 87 -20.00 -1.24 -15.18
CA VAL A 87 -20.28 -2.44 -16.00
C VAL A 87 -21.62 -3.06 -15.61
N VAL A 88 -22.71 -2.34 -15.85
CA VAL A 88 -24.08 -2.89 -15.97
C VAL A 88 -24.82 -2.25 -17.12
#